data_AF-V4B5G4-F1
#
_entry.id   AF-V4B5G4-F1
#
_cell.length_a   1.000
_cell.length_b   1.000
_cell.length_c   1.000
_cell.angle_alpha   90.00
_cell.angle_beta   90.00
_cell.angle_gamma   90.00
#
_symmetry.space_group_name_H-M   'P 1'
#
loop_
_entity.id
_entity.type
_entity.pdbx_description
1 polymer ?
#
loop_
_entity_poly.entity_id
_entity_poly.type
_entity_poly.pdbx_seq_one_letter_code
_entity_poly.pdbx_strand_id
1 'polypeptide(L)' 'QAVAMMLDWLRNHKDNPYPNDDEKAMLIKQTGLTINQINYWFTNARRRILPKWAQCK' A
#
# COMPACT_ATOMS: atom_id res chain seq x y z
N GLN A 1 7.04 6.49 9.52
CA GLN A 1 6.96 5.02 9.77
C GLN A 1 5.82 4.38 8.98
N ALA A 2 4.58 4.86 9.08
CA ALA A 2 3.43 4.32 8.35
C ALA A 2 3.62 4.18 6.83
N VAL A 3 4.14 5.23 6.17
CA VAL A 3 4.40 5.21 4.72
C VAL A 3 5.41 4.13 4.33
N ALA A 4 6.46 3.91 5.14
CA ALA A 4 7.44 2.87 4.87
C ALA A 4 6.83 1.47 4.93
N MET A 5 5.96 1.20 5.91
CA MET A 5 5.23 -0.07 6.03
C MET A 5 4.28 -0.31 4.85
N MET A 6 3.52 0.70 4.42
CA MET A 6 2.63 0.56 3.26
C MET A 6 3.41 0.42 1.94
N LEU A 7 4.57 1.06 1.81
CA LEU A 7 5.47 0.89 0.66
C LEU A 7 6.07 -0.52 0.62
N ASP A 8 6.45 -1.07 1.77
CA ASP A 8 6.97 -2.42 1.88
C ASP A 8 5.91 -3.46 1.49
N TRP A 9 4.70 -3.34 2.04
CA TRP A 9 3.57 -4.18 1.64
C TRP A 9 3.31 -4.07 0.12
N LEU A 10 3.29 -2.85 -0.44
CA LEU A 10 3.05 -2.62 -1.86
C LEU A 10 4.12 -3.25 -2.75
N ARG A 11 5.38 -3.25 -2.31
CA ARG A 11 6.49 -3.87 -3.03
C ARG A 11 6.35 -5.39 -3.07
N ASN A 12 5.97 -5.99 -1.94
CA ASN A 12 5.75 -7.43 -1.81
C ASN A 12 4.51 -7.91 -2.59
N HIS A 13 3.54 -7.03 -2.83
CA HIS A 13 2.29 -7.31 -3.56
C HIS A 13 2.21 -6.60 -4.91
N LYS A 14 3.34 -6.31 -5.57
CA LYS A 14 3.37 -5.54 -6.82
C LYS A 14 2.55 -6.16 -7.96
N ASP A 15 2.40 -7.49 -7.97
CA ASP A 15 1.68 -8.23 -9.01
C ASP A 15 0.16 -8.22 -8.76
N ASN A 16 -0.27 -8.10 -7.50
CA ASN A 16 -1.68 -7.93 -7.11
C ASN A 16 -1.81 -6.90 -5.95
N PRO A 17 -1.73 -5.60 -6.23
CA PRO A 17 -1.54 -4.54 -5.24
C PRO A 17 -2.86 -4.09 -4.55
N TYR A 18 -3.70 -5.03 -4.17
CA TYR A 18 -5.01 -4.80 -3.57
C TYR A 18 -5.09 -5.51 -2.21
N PRO A 19 -4.88 -4.79 -1.09
CA PRO A 19 -4.94 -5.42 0.22
C PRO A 19 -6.37 -5.90 0.51
N ASN A 20 -6.48 -7.13 1.00
CA ASN A 20 -7.74 -7.67 1.53
C ASN A 20 -8.05 -7.07 2.92
N ASP A 21 -9.16 -7.47 3.53
CA ASP A 21 -9.62 -6.84 4.77
C ASP A 21 -8.73 -7.20 5.98
N ASP A 22 -8.14 -8.39 6.02
CA ASP A 22 -7.19 -8.80 7.07
C ASP A 22 -5.89 -8.01 6.95
N GLU A 23 -5.39 -7.81 5.73
CA GLU A 23 -4.19 -7.01 5.46
C GLU A 23 -4.43 -5.53 5.79
N LYS A 24 -5.61 -4.98 5.47
CA LYS A 24 -5.99 -3.64 5.91
C LYS A 24 -6.01 -3.55 7.44
N ALA A 25 -6.58 -4.54 8.14
CA ALA A 25 -6.62 -4.56 9.60
C ALA A 25 -5.22 -4.60 10.22
N MET A 26 -4.30 -5.40 9.66
CA MET A 26 -2.89 -5.43 10.05
C MET A 26 -2.24 -4.05 9.85
N LEU A 27 -2.44 -3.43 8.68
CA LEU A 27 -1.87 -2.12 8.37
C LEU A 27 -2.44 -1.02 9.27
N ILE A 28 -3.73 -1.05 9.60
CA ILE A 28 -4.35 -0.15 10.59
C ILE A 28 -3.67 -0.31 11.95
N LYS A 29 -3.51 -1.55 12.43
CA LYS A 29 -2.87 -1.84 13.72
C LYS A 29 -1.42 -1.34 13.78
N GLN A 30 -0.67 -1.50 12.70
CA GLN A 30 0.74 -1.11 12.65
C GLN A 30 0.97 0.38 12.42
N THR A 31 0.11 1.03 11.63
CA THR A 31 0.30 2.42 11.23
C THR A 31 -0.49 3.42 12.07
N GLY A 32 -1.52 2.96 12.78
CA GLY A 32 -2.48 3.81 13.50
C GLY A 32 -3.41 4.60 12.58
N LEU A 33 -3.39 4.35 11.27
CA LEU A 33 -4.22 5.04 10.29
C LEU A 33 -5.62 4.42 10.23
N THR A 34 -6.61 5.24 9.90
CA THR A 34 -7.96 4.76 9.59
C THR A 34 -8.00 3.98 8.28
N ILE A 35 -8.99 3.11 8.14
CA ILE A 35 -9.19 2.32 6.90
C ILE A 35 -9.31 3.21 5.65
N ASN A 36 -9.94 4.39 5.78
CA ASN A 36 -10.08 5.33 4.66
C ASN A 36 -8.73 5.92 4.24
N GLN A 37 -7.85 6.24 5.19
CA GLN A 37 -6.50 6.72 4.89
C GLN A 37 -5.66 5.64 4.19
N ILE A 38 -5.77 4.38 4.65
CA ILE A 38 -5.14 3.23 4.01
C ILE A 38 -5.65 3.07 2.57
N ASN A 39 -6.97 3.03 2.36
CA ASN A 39 -7.59 2.89 1.05
C ASN A 39 -7.18 4.02 0.08
N TYR A 40 -7.17 5.26 0.57
CA TYR A 40 -6.76 6.42 -0.21
C TYR A 40 -5.29 6.34 -0.60
N TRP A 41 -4.43 5.95 0.34
CA TRP A 41 -3.01 5.79 0.10
C TRP A 41 -2.75 4.74 -0.97
N PHE A 42 -3.32 3.54 -0.85
CA PHE A 42 -3.13 2.46 -1.84
C PHE A 42 -3.67 2.83 -3.21
N THR A 43 -4.80 3.53 -3.27
CA THR A 43 -5.35 4.03 -4.53
C THR A 43 -4.38 4.99 -5.23
N ASN A 44 -3.80 5.93 -4.49
CA ASN A 44 -2.85 6.88 -5.05
C ASN A 44 -1.49 6.22 -5.37
N ALA A 45 -1.02 5.31 -4.52
CA ALA A 45 0.24 4.60 -4.68
C ALA A 45 0.24 3.71 -5.92
N ARG A 46 -0.85 2.97 -6.18
CA ARG A 46 -0.99 2.20 -7.43
C ARG A 46 -0.88 3.07 -8.69
N ARG A 47 -1.43 4.29 -8.66
CA ARG A 47 -1.42 5.20 -9.82
C ARG A 47 -0.08 5.92 -10.02
N ARG A 48 0.66 6.20 -8.95
CA ARG A 48 1.87 7.06 -9.02
C ARG A 48 3.18 6.31 -8.86
N ILE A 49 3.17 5.21 -8.12
CA ILE A 49 4.38 4.50 -7.68
C ILE A 49 4.61 3.27 -8.55
N LEU A 50 3.61 2.40 -8.71
CA LEU A 50 3.75 1.18 -9.53
C LEU A 50 4.20 1.43 -10.97
N PRO A 51 3.66 2.44 -11.70
CA PRO A 51 4.12 2.71 -13.06
C PRO A 51 5.60 3.10 -13.11
N LYS A 52 6.07 3.85 -12.12
CA LYS A 52 7.49 4.22 -12.02
C LYS A 52 8.38 3.00 -11.79
N TRP A 53 7.96 2.08 -10.92
CA TRP A 53 8.70 0.83 -10.70
C TRP A 53 8.70 -0.10 -11.93
N ALA A 54 7.62 -0.08 -12.71
CA ALA A 54 7.56 -0.83 -13.97
C ALA A 54 8.45 -0.23 -15.06
N GLN A 55 8.60 1.10 -15.09
CA GLN A 55 9.46 1.82 -16.04
C GLN A 55 10.94 1.71 -15.72
N CYS A 56 11.33 1.51 -14.47
CA CYS A 56 12.73 1.28 -14.07
C CYS A 56 13.22 -0.17 -14.29
N LYS A 57 12.62 -0.90 -15.23
CA LYS A 57 13.11 -2.22 -15.68
C LYS A 57 14.16 -2.08 -16.77
#